data_AF-A0A960B7I3-F1
#
_entry.id   AF-A0A960B7I3-F1
#
_cell.length_a   1.000
_cell.length_b   1.000
_cell.length_c   1.000
_cell.angle_alpha   90.00
_cell.angle_beta   90.00
_cell.angle_gamma   90.00
#
_symmetry.space_group_name_H-M   'P 1'
#
loop_
_entity.id
_entity.type
_entity.pdbx_description
1 polymer ?
#
loop_
_entity_poly.entity_id
_entity_poly.type
_entity_poly.pdbx_seq_one_letter_code
_entity_poly.pdbx_strand_id
1 'polypeptide(L)'
;GSDFARGDGGSDLIRGGGQSDTIFGDDPFVIAATDGRDTIFGGGGTDNLHGGGKADTIRGNGNAYGVDEMYGDDGRDDLSGGNGVDFADGGNGVDACVAETQVNC
;
A
#
# COMPACT_ATOMS: atom_id res chain seq x y z
N GLY A 1 -11.87 -4.16 13.63
CA GLY A 1 -13.16 -3.56 13.24
C GLY A 1 -13.03 -3.28 11.77
N SER A 2 -13.64 -2.22 11.24
CA SER A 2 -12.91 -1.40 10.27
C SER A 2 -12.05 -0.46 11.10
N ASP A 3 -10.74 -0.58 10.98
CA ASP A 3 -9.78 0.05 11.86
C ASP A 3 -9.11 1.25 11.16
N PHE A 4 -8.80 2.27 11.95
CA PHE A 4 -7.98 3.42 11.56
C PHE A 4 -6.64 3.29 12.27
N ALA A 5 -5.56 3.18 11.52
CA ALA A 5 -4.24 2.97 12.08
C ALA A 5 -3.23 3.97 11.50
N ARG A 6 -2.40 4.53 12.39
CA ARG A 6 -1.33 5.49 12.12
C ARG A 6 -0.07 5.03 12.87
N GLY A 7 1.09 5.05 12.20
CA GLY A 7 2.35 4.50 12.71
C GLY A 7 2.93 5.28 13.89
N ASP A 8 2.97 6.60 13.79
CA ASP A 8 3.62 7.50 14.76
C ASP A 8 5.13 7.21 14.94
N GLY A 9 5.98 7.92 14.20
CA GLY A 9 7.41 8.09 14.43
C GLY A 9 8.23 6.80 14.52
N GLY A 10 8.75 6.32 13.39
CA GLY A 10 9.65 5.18 13.33
C GLY A 10 9.26 4.24 12.20
N SER A 11 9.80 3.02 12.24
CA SER A 11 9.33 1.96 11.35
C SER A 11 8.22 1.17 12.01
N ASP A 12 7.00 1.42 11.54
CA ASP A 12 5.81 0.79 12.08
C ASP A 12 5.37 -0.40 11.24
N LEU A 13 4.76 -1.40 11.90
CA LEU A 13 4.04 -2.48 11.26
C LEU A 13 2.55 -2.33 11.58
N ILE A 14 1.76 -1.95 10.58
CA ILE A 14 0.31 -1.87 10.73
C ILE A 14 -0.38 -3.06 10.05
N ARG A 15 -1.38 -3.63 10.75
CA ARG A 15 -2.26 -4.68 10.26
C ARG A 15 -3.70 -4.23 10.39
N GLY A 16 -4.41 -4.15 9.26
CA GLY A 16 -5.82 -3.74 9.22
C GLY A 16 -6.75 -4.75 9.91
N GLY A 17 -6.55 -6.04 9.65
CA GLY A 17 -7.48 -7.07 10.10
C GLY A 17 -8.37 -7.57 8.95
N GLY A 18 -9.30 -8.48 9.25
CA GLY A 18 -10.06 -9.23 8.24
C GLY A 18 -11.27 -8.49 7.65
N GLN A 19 -11.29 -7.16 7.67
CA GLN A 19 -12.38 -6.34 7.15
C GLN A 19 -11.79 -5.18 6.35
N SER A 20 -12.63 -4.38 5.69
CA SER A 20 -12.17 -3.18 5.00
C SER A 20 -11.64 -2.14 5.97
N ASP A 21 -10.39 -1.73 5.77
CA ASP A 21 -9.67 -0.80 6.62
C ASP A 21 -9.20 0.43 5.83
N THR A 22 -8.90 1.52 6.55
CA THR A 22 -8.22 2.68 5.99
C THR A 22 -6.98 2.97 6.80
N ILE A 23 -5.82 2.81 6.18
CA ILE A 23 -4.52 2.85 6.84
C ILE A 23 -3.72 4.04 6.31
N PHE A 24 -3.18 4.84 7.23
CA PHE A 24 -2.30 5.97 6.91
C PHE A 24 -0.95 5.76 7.57
N GLY A 25 0.10 5.69 6.77
CA GLY A 25 1.46 5.64 7.25
C GLY A 25 2.11 6.99 7.51
N ASP A 26 3.31 6.87 8.04
CA ASP A 26 4.30 7.93 8.23
C ASP A 26 5.66 7.44 7.70
N ASP A 27 6.81 7.83 8.26
CA ASP A 27 8.11 7.64 7.59
C ASP A 27 9.16 6.94 8.49
N PRO A 28 9.82 5.85 8.05
CA PRO A 28 9.49 4.94 6.94
C PRO A 28 8.56 3.81 7.37
N PHE A 29 7.60 3.40 6.55
CA PHE A 29 6.45 2.61 7.00
C PHE A 29 6.35 1.20 6.39
N VAL A 30 5.90 0.21 7.18
CA VAL A 30 5.61 -1.15 6.69
C VAL A 30 4.16 -1.52 6.99
N ILE A 31 3.40 -1.90 5.97
CA ILE A 31 2.01 -2.35 6.12
C ILE A 31 1.86 -3.77 5.60
N ALA A 32 1.19 -4.58 6.40
CA ALA A 32 0.57 -5.81 5.94
C ALA A 32 -0.93 -5.72 6.22
N ALA A 33 -1.68 -5.13 5.28
CA ALA A 33 -3.12 -5.24 5.31
C ALA A 33 -3.50 -6.72 5.08
N THR A 34 -4.65 -7.12 5.61
CA THR A 34 -5.01 -8.54 5.62
C THR A 34 -6.26 -8.78 4.79
N ASP A 35 -7.10 -9.74 5.17
CA ASP A 35 -8.21 -10.15 4.32
C ASP A 35 -9.31 -9.07 4.33
N GLY A 36 -9.28 -8.08 3.44
CA GLY A 36 -10.14 -6.90 3.47
C GLY A 36 -10.12 -6.18 2.12
N ARG A 37 -11.06 -5.25 1.88
CA ARG A 37 -10.90 -4.27 0.78
C ARG A 37 -10.41 -2.99 1.41
N ASP A 38 -9.12 -2.75 1.29
CA ASP A 38 -8.40 -1.80 2.11
C ASP A 38 -7.98 -0.59 1.29
N THR A 39 -7.90 0.57 1.95
CA THR A 39 -7.32 1.78 1.38
C THR A 39 -6.08 2.15 2.17
N ILE A 40 -4.95 2.14 1.48
CA ILE A 40 -3.63 2.30 2.07
C ILE A 40 -2.98 3.57 1.52
N PHE A 41 -2.50 4.42 2.41
CA PHE A 41 -1.66 5.58 2.09
C PHE A 41 -0.33 5.40 2.81
N GLY A 42 0.78 5.22 2.09
CA GLY A 42 2.13 5.03 2.66
C GLY A 42 2.61 6.26 3.43
N GLY A 43 2.40 7.45 2.86
CA GLY A 43 2.63 8.71 3.56
C GLY A 43 3.80 9.48 2.99
N GLY A 44 5.01 9.29 3.48
CA GLY A 44 6.19 9.93 2.90
C GLY A 44 7.40 9.12 3.30
N GLY A 45 8.45 9.16 2.49
CA GLY A 45 9.61 8.30 2.70
C GLY A 45 9.53 7.05 1.87
N THR A 46 10.24 6.01 2.29
CA THR A 46 10.30 4.72 1.61
C THR A 46 9.36 3.76 2.32
N ASP A 47 8.26 3.41 1.66
CA ASP A 47 7.21 2.60 2.24
C ASP A 47 7.17 1.19 1.63
N ASN A 48 6.80 0.18 2.43
CA ASN A 48 6.53 -1.17 1.95
C ASN A 48 5.07 -1.53 2.28
N LEU A 49 4.24 -1.67 1.25
CA LEU A 49 2.78 -1.65 1.34
C LEU A 49 2.18 -2.92 0.73
N HIS A 50 1.40 -3.67 1.51
CA HIS A 50 0.68 -4.86 1.04
C HIS A 50 -0.83 -4.71 1.22
N GLY A 51 -1.58 -4.96 0.14
CA GLY A 51 -3.06 -4.90 0.08
C GLY A 51 -3.73 -6.13 0.70
N GLY A 52 -3.26 -7.32 0.36
CA GLY A 52 -3.78 -8.56 0.92
C GLY A 52 -4.75 -9.29 -0.01
N GLY A 53 -5.93 -9.66 0.49
CA GLY A 53 -6.73 -10.74 -0.10
C GLY A 53 -7.92 -10.32 -0.96
N LYS A 54 -8.19 -9.03 -1.16
CA LYS A 54 -9.32 -8.55 -1.96
C LYS A 54 -8.90 -7.34 -2.79
N ALA A 55 -9.86 -6.70 -3.43
CA ALA A 55 -9.64 -5.50 -4.22
C ALA A 55 -9.27 -4.30 -3.33
N ASP A 56 -8.01 -3.89 -3.42
CA ASP A 56 -7.40 -2.86 -2.58
C ASP A 56 -7.03 -1.60 -3.36
N THR A 57 -6.85 -0.50 -2.64
CA THR A 57 -6.32 0.76 -3.18
C THR A 57 -5.08 1.14 -2.40
N ILE A 58 -3.93 1.15 -3.08
CA ILE A 58 -2.63 1.47 -2.49
C ILE A 58 -2.10 2.75 -3.13
N ARG A 59 -1.72 3.71 -2.28
CA ARG A 59 -1.04 4.94 -2.66
C ARG A 59 0.27 5.02 -1.89
N GLY A 60 1.41 4.93 -2.59
CA GLY A 60 2.74 5.14 -2.02
C GLY A 60 2.76 6.50 -1.33
N ASN A 61 2.59 7.58 -2.12
CA ASN A 61 2.25 8.94 -1.68
C ASN A 61 2.26 9.90 -2.89
N GLY A 62 2.47 11.22 -2.70
CA GLY A 62 2.43 12.20 -3.79
C GLY A 62 3.38 13.40 -3.62
N ASN A 63 4.33 13.37 -2.68
CA ASN A 63 5.01 14.60 -2.26
C ASN A 63 6.42 14.46 -1.64
N ALA A 64 6.99 13.27 -1.48
CA ALA A 64 8.37 13.08 -1.01
C ALA A 64 9.17 12.16 -1.95
N TYR A 65 10.51 12.27 -1.97
CA TYR A 65 11.40 11.44 -2.82
C TYR A 65 11.58 10.02 -2.23
N GLY A 66 10.46 9.31 -2.11
CA GLY A 66 10.38 7.94 -1.63
C GLY A 66 10.78 6.90 -2.68
N VAL A 67 11.04 5.69 -2.21
CA VAL A 67 11.12 4.49 -3.05
C VAL A 67 10.09 3.56 -2.46
N ASP A 68 8.88 3.58 -3.00
CA ASP A 68 7.78 2.81 -2.43
C ASP A 68 7.70 1.43 -3.10
N GLU A 69 7.63 0.37 -2.29
CA GLU A 69 7.36 -0.99 -2.74
C GLU A 69 5.91 -1.35 -2.41
N MET A 70 5.08 -1.51 -3.44
CA MET A 70 3.65 -1.81 -3.29
C MET A 70 3.32 -3.18 -3.86
N TYR A 71 2.52 -3.95 -3.13
CA TYR A 71 2.06 -5.28 -3.50
C TYR A 71 0.53 -5.36 -3.34
N GLY A 72 -0.19 -5.60 -4.43
CA GLY A 72 -1.65 -5.78 -4.46
C GLY A 72 -2.08 -7.12 -3.88
N ASP A 73 -1.21 -8.14 -4.02
CA ASP A 73 -1.46 -9.52 -3.60
C ASP A 73 -2.63 -10.18 -4.38
N ASP A 74 -3.70 -10.68 -3.73
CA ASP A 74 -4.82 -11.33 -4.43
C ASP A 74 -5.98 -10.33 -4.56
N GLY A 75 -6.43 -9.99 -5.78
CA GLY A 75 -7.43 -8.94 -5.86
C GLY A 75 -7.75 -8.39 -7.23
N ARG A 76 -8.27 -7.18 -7.20
CA ARG A 76 -8.35 -6.30 -8.37
C ARG A 76 -7.95 -4.96 -7.80
N ASP A 77 -6.69 -4.63 -7.97
CA ASP A 77 -6.04 -3.65 -7.13
C ASP A 77 -5.74 -2.39 -7.93
N ASP A 78 -5.71 -1.25 -7.23
CA ASP A 78 -5.34 0.05 -7.77
C ASP A 78 -4.12 0.57 -7.00
N LEU A 79 -2.94 0.49 -7.62
CA LEU A 79 -1.66 0.86 -7.05
C LEU A 79 -1.11 2.13 -7.72
N SER A 80 -0.69 3.11 -6.93
CA SER A 80 -0.02 4.31 -7.45
C SER A 80 1.10 4.74 -6.53
N GLY A 81 2.33 4.76 -7.06
CA GLY A 81 3.56 5.07 -6.30
C GLY A 81 3.63 6.55 -5.93
N GLY A 82 3.49 7.43 -6.91
CA GLY A 82 3.52 8.87 -6.69
C GLY A 82 4.75 9.51 -7.28
N ASN A 83 5.46 10.31 -6.48
CA ASN A 83 6.76 10.81 -6.86
C ASN A 83 7.82 9.91 -6.22
N GLY A 84 8.84 9.52 -6.96
CA GLY A 84 9.84 8.63 -6.41
C GLY A 84 10.44 7.75 -7.48
N VAL A 85 11.07 6.68 -7.04
CA VAL A 85 11.34 5.54 -7.91
C VAL A 85 10.61 4.36 -7.30
N ASP A 86 9.40 4.11 -7.78
CA ASP A 86 8.47 3.21 -7.12
C ASP A 86 8.40 1.86 -7.85
N PHE A 87 8.07 0.83 -7.07
CA PHE A 87 7.80 -0.51 -7.53
C PHE A 87 6.37 -0.89 -7.18
N ALA A 88 5.63 -1.42 -8.15
CA ALA A 88 4.29 -1.97 -7.97
C ALA A 88 4.22 -3.40 -8.51
N ASP A 89 3.77 -4.34 -7.68
CA ASP A 89 3.36 -5.68 -8.09
C ASP A 89 1.86 -5.84 -7.84
N GLY A 90 1.06 -5.95 -8.90
CA GLY A 90 -0.39 -6.12 -8.79
C GLY A 90 -0.80 -7.50 -8.25
N GLY A 91 0.06 -8.51 -8.36
CA GLY A 91 -0.25 -9.87 -7.92
C GLY A 91 -1.28 -10.59 -8.78
N ASN A 92 -2.17 -11.37 -8.14
CA ASN A 92 -3.20 -12.14 -8.83
C ASN A 92 -4.45 -11.28 -9.00
N GLY A 93 -4.72 -10.82 -10.22
CA GLY A 93 -5.87 -9.95 -10.41
C GLY A 93 -6.00 -9.39 -11.80
N VAL A 94 -6.85 -8.36 -11.90
CA VAL A 94 -6.84 -7.45 -13.04
C VAL A 94 -6.60 -6.07 -12.47
N ASP A 95 -5.35 -5.67 -12.48
CA ASP A 95 -4.84 -4.61 -11.63
C ASP A 95 -4.53 -3.35 -12.44
N ALA A 96 -4.53 -2.22 -11.74
CA ALA A 96 -4.19 -0.93 -12.32
C ALA A 96 -3.00 -0.37 -11.54
N CYS A 97 -1.86 -0.27 -12.21
CA CYS A 97 -0.62 0.20 -11.59
C CYS A 97 -0.13 1.49 -12.24
N VAL A 98 0.31 2.43 -11.42
CA VAL A 98 1.01 3.65 -11.83
C VAL A 98 2.26 3.82 -10.98
N ALA A 99 3.37 3.29 -11.46
CA ALA A 99 4.71 3.37 -10.85
C ALA A 99 5.80 3.29 -11.93
N GLU A 100 7.04 3.62 -11.57
CA GLU A 100 8.20 3.54 -12.46
C GLU A 100 8.51 2.10 -12.86
N THR A 101 8.36 1.16 -11.93
CA THR A 101 8.51 -0.28 -12.17
C THR A 101 7.22 -1.01 -11.82
N GLN A 102 6.71 -1.85 -12.73
CA GLN A 102 5.42 -2.52 -12.59
C GLN A 102 5.54 -4.01 -12.96
N VAL A 103 4.87 -4.88 -12.20
CA VAL A 103 4.78 -6.33 -12.40
C VAL A 103 3.34 -6.78 -12.14
N ASN A 104 2.84 -7.76 -12.90
CA ASN A 104 1.49 -8.34 -12.76
C ASN A 104 0.36 -7.30 -12.72
N CYS A 105 0.43 -6.33 -13.63
CA CYS A 105 -0.64 -5.41 -13.99
C CYS A 105 -1.04 -5.74 -15.46
#